data_AF-A6QUP7-F1
#
_entry.id   AF-A6QUP7-F1
#
_cell.length_a   1.000
_cell.length_b   1.000
_cell.length_c   1.000
_cell.angle_alpha   90.00
_cell.angle_beta   90.00
_cell.angle_gamma   90.00
#
_symmetry.space_group_name_H-M   'P 1'
#
loop_
_entity.id
_entity.type
_entity.pdbx_description
1 polymer ?
#
loop_
_entity_poly.entity_id
_entity_poly.type
_entity_poly.pdbx_seq_one_letter_code
_entity_poly.pdbx_strand_id
1 'polypeptide(L)'
;MSGMLVDRTKSALFGDIIFLGLIFVIDSNDRARIDEARQELHRIILDREMKEALLLVFANKQDIPGAMTPQEVTDKLQLTQLKDKVWFVVPSCATTGEGLFEGLGWLSNNVKSQPQKQIK
;
A
#
# COMPACT_ATOMS: atom_id res chain seq x y z
N MET A 1 -0.64 30.18 41.66
CA MET A 1 0.33 29.17 41.15
C MET A 1 -0.43 27.88 40.92
N SER A 2 -1.05 27.73 39.74
CA SER A 2 -0.57 26.87 38.65
C SER A 2 -0.43 25.40 39.06
N GLY A 3 -1.54 24.67 39.00
CA GLY A 3 -1.56 23.21 38.86
C GLY A 3 -1.79 22.91 37.38
N MET A 4 -0.69 22.82 36.65
CA MET A 4 -0.60 22.65 35.21
C MET A 4 -1.43 21.44 34.75
N LEU A 5 -2.45 21.72 33.93
CA LEU A 5 -2.97 20.79 32.93
C LEU A 5 -1.75 20.13 32.27
N VAL A 6 -1.65 18.80 32.33
CA VAL A 6 -0.81 18.09 31.37
C VAL A 6 -1.51 18.25 30.03
N ASP A 7 -1.10 19.33 29.37
CA ASP A 7 -1.55 19.75 28.06
C ASP A 7 -1.34 18.62 27.05
N ARG A 8 -2.35 18.42 26.20
CA ARG A 8 -2.40 17.42 25.12
C ARG A 8 -1.37 17.72 24.00
N THR A 9 -0.38 18.56 24.23
CA THR A 9 0.58 19.05 23.24
C THR A 9 1.86 18.22 23.12
N LYS A 10 2.06 17.15 23.91
CA LYS A 10 3.18 16.21 23.66
C LYS A 10 2.99 15.28 22.44
N SER A 11 1.87 15.40 21.71
CA SER A 11 1.63 14.68 20.45
C SER A 11 2.23 15.38 19.21
N ALA A 12 2.72 16.62 19.33
CA ALA A 12 3.07 17.46 18.18
C ALA A 12 4.58 17.56 17.88
N LEU A 13 5.44 16.80 18.58
CA LEU A 13 6.90 16.89 18.43
C LEU A 13 7.51 15.88 17.45
N PHE A 14 6.71 14.92 16.97
CA PHE A 14 6.94 14.23 15.71
C PHE A 14 5.68 14.56 14.90
N GLY A 15 5.81 15.32 13.82
CA GLY A 15 4.68 15.54 12.93
C GLY A 15 4.06 14.20 12.55
N ASP A 16 2.73 14.17 12.38
CA ASP A 16 2.00 12.96 11.98
C ASP A 16 2.81 12.20 10.92
N ILE A 17 3.20 10.95 11.20
CA ILE A 17 3.94 10.14 10.24
C ILE A 17 2.96 9.84 9.11
N ILE A 18 3.18 10.47 7.96
CA ILE A 18 2.42 10.19 6.75
C ILE A 18 3.23 9.22 5.89
N PHE A 19 2.63 8.08 5.56
CA PHE A 19 3.25 7.13 4.65
C PHE A 19 3.06 7.57 3.21
N LEU A 20 4.13 7.51 2.42
CA LEU A 20 4.10 7.87 0.99
C LEU A 20 3.64 6.70 0.11
N GLY A 21 3.83 5.46 0.57
CA GLY A 21 3.43 4.28 -0.17
C GLY A 21 3.43 3.00 0.68
N LEU A 22 2.60 2.05 0.26
CA LEU A 22 2.49 0.69 0.78
C LEU A 22 2.76 -0.29 -0.37
N ILE A 23 3.70 -1.21 -0.15
CA ILE A 23 3.91 -2.35 -1.04
C ILE A 23 3.26 -3.57 -0.39
N PHE A 24 2.31 -4.18 -1.09
CA PHE A 24 1.58 -5.36 -0.64
C PHE A 24 1.87 -6.53 -1.58
N VAL A 25 2.33 -7.65 -1.04
CA VAL A 25 2.74 -8.80 -1.87
C VAL A 25 1.74 -9.93 -1.67
N ILE A 26 1.13 -10.38 -2.77
CA ILE A 26 0.23 -11.52 -2.80
C ILE A 26 0.96 -12.74 -3.33
N ASP A 27 0.88 -13.84 -2.58
CA ASP A 27 1.16 -15.17 -3.12
C ASP A 27 0.00 -15.59 -4.04
N SER A 28 0.18 -15.43 -5.35
CA SER A 28 -0.91 -15.64 -6.31
C SER A 28 -1.31 -17.10 -6.48
N ASN A 29 -0.50 -18.04 -5.99
CA ASN A 29 -0.84 -19.46 -5.97
C ASN A 29 -1.71 -19.82 -4.74
N ASP A 30 -1.71 -18.99 -3.70
CA ASP A 30 -2.46 -19.26 -2.46
C ASP A 30 -3.85 -18.60 -2.47
N ARG A 31 -4.75 -19.26 -3.19
CA ARG A 31 -6.16 -18.83 -3.31
C ARG A 31 -6.93 -18.91 -1.99
N ALA A 32 -6.49 -19.74 -1.03
CA ALA A 32 -7.20 -19.94 0.23
C ALA A 32 -7.00 -18.76 1.19
N ARG A 33 -5.84 -18.10 1.14
CA ARG A 33 -5.51 -16.97 2.02
C ARG A 33 -5.83 -15.59 1.45
N ILE A 34 -6.33 -15.49 0.22
CA ILE A 34 -6.59 -14.19 -0.42
C ILE A 34 -7.65 -13.37 0.32
N ASP A 35 -8.64 -14.01 0.94
CA ASP A 35 -9.68 -13.34 1.72
C ASP A 35 -9.16 -12.78 3.04
N GLU A 36 -8.17 -13.43 3.66
CA GLU A 36 -7.44 -12.92 4.82
C GLU A 36 -6.56 -11.73 4.41
N ALA A 37 -5.83 -11.87 3.31
CA ALA A 37 -4.99 -10.80 2.77
C ALA A 37 -5.81 -9.54 2.43
N ARG A 38 -7.03 -9.70 1.89
CA ARG A 38 -7.97 -8.59 1.68
C ARG A 38 -8.30 -7.89 3.00
N GLN A 39 -8.65 -8.63 4.04
CA GLN A 39 -9.03 -8.04 5.33
C GLN A 39 -7.88 -7.23 5.93
N GLU A 40 -6.67 -7.77 5.91
CA GLU A 40 -5.49 -7.07 6.39
C GLU A 40 -5.14 -5.83 5.55
N LEU A 41 -5.22 -5.93 4.23
CA LEU A 41 -4.99 -4.78 3.35
C LEU A 41 -5.98 -3.65 3.67
N HIS A 42 -7.27 -3.95 3.77
CA HIS A 42 -8.30 -2.95 4.08
C HIS A 42 -8.10 -2.38 5.48
N ARG A 43 -7.72 -3.19 6.47
CA ARG A 43 -7.41 -2.73 7.83
C ARG A 43 -6.25 -1.72 7.83
N ILE A 44 -5.20 -1.96 7.05
CA ILE A 44 -4.01 -1.10 6.97
C ILE A 44 -4.33 0.17 6.17
N ILE A 45 -4.88 0.04 4.96
CA ILE A 45 -5.01 1.16 4.01
C ILE A 45 -6.07 2.21 4.43
N LEU A 46 -6.99 1.82 5.33
CA LEU A 46 -8.00 2.69 5.91
C LEU A 46 -7.50 3.47 7.14
N ASP A 47 -6.28 3.21 7.61
CA ASP A 47 -5.66 4.02 8.66
C ASP A 47 -5.43 5.46 8.17
N ARG A 48 -5.57 6.43 9.08
CA ARG A 48 -5.40 7.87 8.79
C ARG A 48 -4.00 8.18 8.26
N GLU A 49 -2.98 7.47 8.76
CA GLU A 49 -1.57 7.65 8.38
C GLU A 49 -1.30 7.16 6.95
N MET A 50 -2.15 6.25 6.44
CA MET A 50 -2.09 5.71 5.09
C MET A 50 -2.90 6.53 4.09
N LYS A 51 -3.61 7.58 4.51
CA LYS A 51 -4.58 8.34 3.67
C LYS A 51 -3.99 8.74 2.32
N GLU A 52 -2.78 9.26 2.30
CA GLU A 52 -2.10 9.75 1.09
C GLU A 52 -1.15 8.72 0.44
N ALA A 53 -1.02 7.52 1.03
CA ALA A 53 -0.12 6.48 0.56
C ALA A 53 -0.61 5.86 -0.76
N LEU A 54 0.32 5.72 -1.70
CA LEU A 54 0.13 4.91 -2.91
C LEU A 54 0.15 3.43 -2.56
N LEU A 55 -0.68 2.62 -3.21
CA LEU A 55 -0.69 1.17 -3.01
C LEU A 55 -0.10 0.44 -4.23
N LEU A 56 1.07 -0.15 -4.08
CA LEU A 56 1.62 -1.08 -5.07
C LEU A 56 1.32 -2.50 -4.61
N VAL A 57 0.65 -3.30 -5.45
CA VAL A 57 0.41 -4.71 -5.20
C VAL A 57 1.24 -5.56 -6.16
N PHE A 58 2.05 -6.47 -5.62
CA PHE A 58 2.69 -7.50 -6.41
C PHE A 58 1.83 -8.77 -6.40
N ALA A 59 1.29 -9.13 -7.57
CA ALA A 59 0.70 -10.44 -7.81
C ALA A 59 1.84 -11.44 -8.06
N ASN A 60 2.46 -11.91 -6.99
CA ASN A 60 3.71 -12.67 -7.04
C ASN A 60 3.49 -14.16 -7.34
N LYS A 61 4.53 -14.84 -7.81
CA LYS A 61 4.57 -16.25 -8.23
C LYS A 61 3.86 -16.57 -9.55
N GLN A 62 3.94 -15.64 -10.51
CA GLN A 62 3.35 -15.83 -11.84
C GLN A 62 4.04 -16.93 -12.66
N ASP A 63 5.19 -17.43 -12.21
CA ASP A 63 5.86 -18.61 -12.76
C ASP A 63 5.13 -19.93 -12.48
N ILE A 64 4.21 -19.94 -11.49
CA ILE A 64 3.48 -21.15 -11.09
C ILE A 64 2.18 -21.31 -11.91
N PRO A 65 1.93 -22.48 -12.52
CA PRO A 65 0.68 -22.75 -13.21
C PRO A 65 -0.54 -22.61 -12.29
N GLY A 66 -1.55 -21.85 -12.74
CA GLY A 66 -2.79 -21.61 -11.98
C GLY A 66 -2.71 -20.44 -10.99
N ALA A 67 -1.58 -19.72 -10.95
CA ALA A 67 -1.47 -18.46 -10.23
C ALA A 67 -2.59 -17.48 -10.64
N MET A 68 -3.15 -16.78 -9.66
CA MET A 68 -4.12 -15.72 -9.87
C MET A 68 -3.50 -14.62 -10.75
N THR A 69 -4.23 -14.19 -11.77
CA THR A 69 -3.79 -13.09 -12.63
C THR A 69 -3.87 -11.76 -11.87
N PRO A 70 -3.17 -10.70 -12.31
CA PRO A 70 -3.31 -9.37 -11.72
C PRO A 70 -4.77 -8.87 -11.64
N GLN A 71 -5.58 -9.21 -12.64
CA GLN A 71 -7.01 -8.88 -12.65
C GLN A 71 -7.76 -9.65 -11.56
N GLU A 72 -7.52 -10.96 -11.44
CA GLU A 72 -8.15 -11.78 -10.40
C GLU A 72 -7.74 -11.31 -8.99
N VAL A 73 -6.47 -10.96 -8.78
CA VAL A 73 -5.99 -10.37 -7.52
C VAL A 73 -6.68 -9.04 -7.23
N THR A 74 -6.84 -8.18 -8.25
CA THR A 74 -7.56 -6.88 -8.12
C THR A 74 -8.99 -7.08 -7.63
N ASP A 75 -9.70 -8.04 -8.23
CA ASP A 75 -11.09 -8.33 -7.90
C ASP A 75 -11.21 -8.95 -6.50
N LYS A 76 -10.34 -9.91 -6.17
CA LYS A 76 -10.31 -10.59 -4.86
C LYS A 76 -9.94 -9.67 -3.71
N LEU A 77 -9.03 -8.72 -3.92
CA LEU A 77 -8.70 -7.70 -2.93
C LEU A 77 -9.69 -6.53 -2.90
N GLN A 78 -10.65 -6.50 -3.82
CA GLN A 78 -11.68 -5.46 -3.93
C GLN A 78 -11.08 -4.05 -4.05
N LEU A 79 -9.99 -3.90 -4.80
CA LEU A 79 -9.27 -2.63 -4.92
C LEU A 79 -10.11 -1.53 -5.56
N THR A 80 -11.09 -1.90 -6.39
CA THR A 80 -12.04 -0.97 -7.01
C THR A 80 -12.94 -0.25 -5.99
N GLN A 81 -13.05 -0.77 -4.76
CA GLN A 81 -13.76 -0.09 -3.68
C GLN A 81 -12.94 1.06 -3.06
N LEU A 82 -11.62 1.07 -3.26
CA LEU A 82 -10.69 2.09 -2.76
C LEU A 82 -10.65 3.31 -3.70
N LYS A 83 -11.80 3.98 -3.88
CA LYS A 83 -11.97 5.06 -4.88
C LYS A 83 -11.04 6.26 -4.68
N ASP A 84 -10.65 6.53 -3.43
CA ASP A 84 -9.77 7.65 -3.08
C ASP A 84 -8.29 7.25 -3.03
N LYS A 85 -7.95 6.03 -3.46
CA LYS A 85 -6.59 5.50 -3.46
C LYS A 85 -6.07 5.33 -4.88
N VAL A 86 -4.84 5.74 -5.08
CA VAL A 86 -4.08 5.40 -6.27
C VAL A 86 -3.36 4.08 -6.01
N TRP A 87 -3.66 3.08 -6.84
CA TRP A 87 -3.09 1.75 -6.72
C TRP A 87 -2.63 1.22 -8.07
N PHE A 88 -1.73 0.25 -8.04
CA PHE A 88 -1.26 -0.48 -9.21
C PHE A 88 -0.96 -1.92 -8.86
N VAL A 89 -1.40 -2.85 -9.71
CA VAL A 89 -1.15 -4.29 -9.53
C VAL A 89 -0.20 -4.75 -10.62
N VAL A 90 0.92 -5.33 -10.24
CA VAL A 90 1.97 -5.79 -11.16
C VAL A 90 2.12 -7.30 -11.04
N PRO A 91 2.05 -8.06 -12.16
CA PRO A 91 2.47 -9.46 -12.14
C PRO A 91 3.95 -9.54 -11.79
N SER A 92 4.33 -10.42 -10.86
CA SER A 92 5.75 -10.57 -10.51
C SER A 92 6.17 -12.01 -10.30
N CYS A 93 7.47 -12.21 -10.45
CA CYS A 93 8.15 -13.44 -10.05
C CYS A 93 9.39 -13.04 -9.25
N ALA A 94 9.33 -13.20 -7.92
CA ALA A 94 10.41 -12.78 -7.03
C ALA A 94 11.73 -13.54 -7.25
N THR A 95 11.68 -14.76 -7.80
CA THR A 95 12.87 -15.58 -8.05
C THR A 95 13.61 -15.17 -9.32
N THR A 96 12.89 -14.71 -10.35
CA THR A 96 13.50 -14.19 -11.59
C THR A 96 13.70 -12.67 -11.56
N GLY A 97 12.97 -11.97 -10.69
CA GLY A 97 12.95 -10.51 -10.60
C GLY A 97 11.99 -9.82 -11.57
N GLU A 98 11.25 -10.59 -12.38
CA GLU A 98 10.26 -10.05 -13.31
C GLU A 98 9.17 -9.24 -12.57
N GLY A 99 8.79 -8.11 -13.17
CA GLY A 99 7.80 -7.17 -12.62
C GLY A 99 8.29 -6.26 -11.50
N LEU A 100 9.39 -6.60 -10.80
CA LEU A 100 9.86 -5.82 -9.64
C LEU A 100 10.30 -4.40 -10.04
N PHE A 101 11.11 -4.27 -11.09
CA PHE A 101 11.56 -2.96 -11.57
C PHE A 101 10.41 -2.09 -12.08
N GLU A 102 9.43 -2.69 -12.74
CA GLU A 102 8.23 -1.98 -13.22
C GLU A 102 7.43 -1.42 -12.04
N GLY A 103 7.09 -2.26 -11.06
CA GLY A 103 6.31 -1.84 -9.90
C GLY A 103 7.03 -0.79 -9.05
N LEU A 104 8.32 -0.99 -8.77
CA LEU A 104 9.10 -0.01 -8.01
C LEU A 104 9.32 1.28 -8.79
N GLY A 105 9.48 1.20 -10.12
CA GLY A 105 9.56 2.35 -11.00
C GLY A 105 8.26 3.17 -10.98
N TRP A 106 7.10 2.52 -11.06
CA TRP A 106 5.80 3.16 -10.91
C TRP A 106 5.68 3.88 -9.57
N LEU A 107 6.04 3.21 -8.47
CA LEU A 107 5.96 3.81 -7.13
C LEU A 107 6.87 5.04 -7.02
N SER A 108 8.13 4.93 -7.45
CA SER A 108 9.12 6.03 -7.42
C SER A 108 8.67 7.25 -8.23
N ASN A 109 8.04 7.03 -9.39
CA ASN A 109 7.55 8.10 -10.25
C ASN A 109 6.32 8.81 -9.66
N ASN A 110 5.42 8.06 -9.01
CA ASN A 110 4.18 8.61 -8.47
C ASN A 110 4.33 9.21 -7.07
N VAL A 111 5.34 8.79 -6.28
CA VAL A 111 5.65 9.45 -5.00
C VAL A 111 6.13 10.89 -5.23
N LYS A 112 6.88 11.15 -6.31
CA LYS A 112 7.43 12.47 -6.63
C LYS A 112 6.40 13.48 -7.12
N SER A 113 5.26 13.02 -7.63
CA SER A 113 4.17 13.87 -8.12
C SER A 113 3.20 14.33 -7.01
N GLN A 114 3.37 13.86 -5.77
CA GLN A 114 2.72 14.46 -4.60
C GLN A 114 3.34 15.86 -4.37
N PRO A 115 2.55 16.95 -4.37
CA PRO A 115 3.09 18.28 -4.15
C PRO A 115 3.78 18.32 -2.78
N GLN A 116 5.10 18.49 -2.77
CA GLN A 116 5.84 18.83 -1.56
C GLN A 116 5.22 20.10 -1.00
N LYS A 117 4.54 19.98 0.15
CA LYS A 117 4.16 21.14 0.94
C LYS A 117 5.45 21.83 1.32
N GLN A 118 5.83 22.87 0.58
CA GLN A 118 6.95 23.73 0.93
C GLN A 118 6.63 24.30 2.31
N ILE A 119 7.41 23.87 3.30
CA ILE A 119 7.44 24.52 4.60
C ILE A 119 8.08 25.89 4.33
N LYS A 120 7.26 26.93 4.33
CA LYS A 120 7.72 28.32 4.42
C LYS A 120 8.06 28.64 5.86
#